data_AF-A0A9D0LQW8-F1
#
_entry.id   AF-A0A9D0LQW8-F1
#
_cell.length_a   1.000
_cell.length_b   1.000
_cell.length_c   1.000
_cell.angle_alpha   90.00
_cell.angle_beta   90.00
_cell.angle_gamma   90.00
#
_symmetry.space_group_name_H-M   'P 1'
#
loop_
_entity.id
_entity.type
_entity.pdbx_description
1 polymer ?
#
loop_
_entity_poly.entity_id
_entity_poly.type
_entity_poly.pdbx_seq_one_letter_code
_entity_poly.pdbx_strand_id
1 'polypeptide(L)'
;MNQQLVQGQIAVWLEPGRRKWSQMIHRSSRARLAALSLASIGGCLLMLSPLITLAVAAIGGVYLFQHIQGPLDWFMVEVLGAICLFSGYLSIQFYHTRPQTPQGVRVTREQSPELLTMLERRVTHFGVRAPDTLELTPDTDLKIQATPAWSVPLLHRYRLQIGAPLLYFLSPGQFRLALAGAIAASARSRHSWNGWLAQAAEDWPLIVSALEQRSSLLATLMLAPLRWISRVTLSLSAELRAERVQVQSRWVLENTDEQKAMEYLSNLVVANAFLSRQYWSMIYKAAERCPAPVVKPFSHFGLLLEKLLSERSARRWLLQAQTRSSTISDADLRDLLADLNIEHLHWSRLPEKSAFDNLFTSTDILKELDTHWQALIEPEWNRRHAAFQNDRLRFEKLQARARQQGLRGDSALRYVKLAGKFMDGEKAVAVYRTMYQANLDDANLCFTSGCEMLKSGNLREGCEALQRAAELDRSLANRAHALISEHRHAWMKENEAVVQRAG
;
A
#
# COMPACT_ATOMS: atom_id res chain seq x y z
N MET A 1 -36.09 19.67 16.63
CA MET A 1 -35.19 20.77 16.24
C MET A 1 -34.21 21.19 17.37
N ASN A 2 -33.83 20.30 18.31
CA ASN A 2 -32.96 20.65 19.46
C ASN A 2 -31.76 19.72 19.71
N GLN A 3 -31.57 18.63 18.94
CA GLN A 3 -30.40 17.74 19.13
C GLN A 3 -29.16 18.14 18.30
N GLN A 4 -29.34 18.81 17.16
CA GLN A 4 -28.21 19.24 16.31
C GLN A 4 -27.47 20.47 16.86
N LEU A 5 -28.16 21.36 17.60
CA LEU A 5 -27.53 22.53 18.21
C LEU A 5 -26.63 22.17 19.41
N VAL A 6 -27.01 21.13 20.17
CA VAL A 6 -26.22 20.66 21.33
C VAL A 6 -24.94 19.93 20.87
N GLN A 7 -24.99 19.15 19.78
CA GLN A 7 -23.79 18.51 19.23
C GLN A 7 -22.80 19.52 18.61
N GLY A 8 -23.29 20.62 18.02
CA GLY A 8 -22.44 21.68 17.47
C GLY A 8 -21.70 22.49 18.53
N GLN A 9 -22.34 22.79 19.67
CA GLN A 9 -21.71 23.60 20.73
C GLN A 9 -20.69 22.81 21.58
N ILE A 10 -20.90 21.50 21.79
CA ILE A 10 -19.94 20.65 22.51
C ILE A 10 -18.63 20.47 21.69
N ALA A 11 -18.72 20.40 20.37
CA ALA A 11 -17.56 20.26 19.50
C ALA A 11 -16.65 21.51 19.53
N VAL A 12 -17.24 22.72 19.55
CA VAL A 12 -16.51 23.99 19.51
C VAL A 12 -15.76 24.29 20.81
N TRP A 13 -16.30 23.89 21.97
CA TRP A 13 -15.62 24.05 23.27
C TRP A 13 -14.45 23.08 23.47
N LEU A 14 -14.50 21.89 22.87
CA LEU A 14 -13.44 20.88 22.96
C LEU A 14 -12.32 21.08 21.93
N GLU A 15 -12.52 21.82 20.84
CA GLU A 15 -11.51 22.06 19.81
C GLU A 15 -10.21 22.73 20.32
N PRO A 16 -10.22 23.84 21.09
CA PRO A 16 -8.99 24.47 21.55
C PRO A 16 -8.22 23.59 22.53
N GLY A 17 -8.93 22.85 23.39
CA GLY A 17 -8.34 21.83 24.26
C GLY A 17 -7.72 20.69 23.46
N ARG A 18 -8.45 20.12 22.50
CA ARG A 18 -7.97 19.03 21.63
C ARG A 18 -6.75 19.42 20.81
N ARG A 19 -6.69 20.65 20.29
CA ARG A 19 -5.52 21.17 19.56
C ARG A 19 -4.30 21.34 20.48
N LYS A 20 -4.47 21.96 21.66
CA LYS A 20 -3.38 22.07 22.65
C LYS A 20 -2.88 20.71 23.15
N TRP A 21 -3.79 19.77 23.40
CA TRP A 21 -3.45 18.39 23.78
C TRP A 21 -2.71 17.66 22.66
N SER A 22 -3.15 17.76 21.40
CA SER A 22 -2.43 17.17 20.27
C SER A 22 -1.01 17.74 20.12
N GLN A 23 -0.85 19.06 20.28
CA GLN A 23 0.46 19.71 20.22
C GLN A 23 1.38 19.32 21.38
N MET A 24 0.84 19.13 22.60
CA MET A 24 1.61 18.64 23.75
C MET A 24 2.02 17.17 23.60
N ILE A 25 1.12 16.33 23.07
CA ILE A 25 1.38 14.91 22.80
C ILE A 25 2.47 14.76 21.73
N HIS A 26 2.48 15.61 20.69
CA HIS A 26 3.53 15.60 19.67
C HIS A 26 4.89 16.16 20.16
N ARG A 27 4.89 17.03 21.18
CA ARG A 27 6.13 17.62 21.72
C ARG A 27 6.89 16.72 22.70
N SER A 28 6.24 15.72 23.30
CA SER A 28 6.88 14.86 24.30
C SER A 28 6.70 13.37 23.97
N SER A 29 7.82 12.68 23.77
CA SER A 29 7.86 11.24 23.43
C SER A 29 7.13 10.39 24.48
N ARG A 30 7.24 10.74 25.77
CA ARG A 30 6.57 10.06 26.88
C ARG A 30 5.05 10.21 26.86
N ALA A 31 4.53 11.41 26.58
CA ALA A 31 3.07 11.63 26.50
C ALA A 31 2.47 10.92 25.28
N ARG A 32 3.20 10.86 24.17
CA ARG A 32 2.82 10.07 23.00
C ARG A 32 2.73 8.58 23.31
N LEU A 33 3.73 8.02 23.99
CA LEU A 33 3.72 6.62 24.41
C LEU A 33 2.57 6.33 25.40
N ALA A 34 2.31 7.22 26.34
CA ALA A 34 1.19 7.11 27.27
C ALA A 34 -0.18 7.20 26.57
N ALA A 35 -0.34 8.09 25.60
CA ALA A 35 -1.57 8.19 24.81
C ALA A 35 -1.77 6.95 23.91
N LEU A 36 -0.69 6.43 23.32
CA LEU A 36 -0.70 5.22 22.50
C LEU A 36 -1.05 3.98 23.34
N SER A 37 -0.49 3.86 24.54
CA SER A 37 -0.81 2.77 25.46
C SER A 37 -2.25 2.86 25.95
N LEU A 38 -2.73 4.05 26.34
CA LEU A 38 -4.13 4.24 26.76
C LEU A 38 -5.11 3.90 25.63
N ALA A 39 -4.84 4.33 24.41
CA ALA A 39 -5.68 4.02 23.25
C ALA A 39 -5.69 2.51 22.94
N SER A 40 -4.53 1.85 23.00
CA SER A 40 -4.42 0.41 22.72
C SER A 40 -5.06 -0.43 23.82
N ILE A 41 -4.84 -0.09 25.10
CA ILE A 41 -5.48 -0.74 26.25
C ILE A 41 -6.99 -0.52 26.21
N GLY A 42 -7.44 0.70 25.93
CA GLY A 42 -8.87 1.01 25.78
C GLY A 42 -9.52 0.20 24.66
N GLY A 43 -8.82 0.00 23.53
CA GLY A 43 -9.27 -0.88 22.45
C GLY A 43 -9.37 -2.34 22.88
N CYS A 44 -8.36 -2.86 23.59
CA CYS A 44 -8.38 -4.21 24.14
C CYS A 44 -9.54 -4.39 25.12
N LEU A 45 -9.75 -3.44 26.03
CA LEU A 45 -10.85 -3.47 27.00
C LEU A 45 -12.21 -3.47 26.31
N LEU A 46 -12.38 -2.64 25.28
CA LEU A 46 -13.61 -2.56 24.50
C LEU A 46 -13.89 -3.89 23.77
N MET A 47 -12.89 -4.53 23.17
CA MET A 47 -13.05 -5.83 22.51
C MET A 47 -13.21 -7.01 23.49
N LEU A 48 -12.61 -6.94 24.69
CA LEU A 48 -12.79 -7.94 25.75
C LEU A 48 -14.06 -7.72 26.57
N SER A 49 -14.70 -6.55 26.46
CA SER A 49 -15.86 -6.18 27.28
C SER A 49 -16.98 -7.24 27.28
N PRO A 50 -17.36 -7.89 26.15
CA PRO A 50 -18.40 -8.92 26.18
C PRO A 50 -17.95 -10.20 26.88
N LEU A 51 -16.67 -10.53 26.86
CA LEU A 51 -16.18 -11.69 27.60
C LEU A 51 -16.16 -11.41 29.11
N ILE A 52 -15.76 -10.20 29.49
CA ILE A 52 -15.73 -9.76 30.89
C ILE A 52 -17.16 -9.68 31.45
N THR A 53 -18.10 -9.07 30.71
CA THR A 53 -19.51 -8.98 31.14
C THR A 53 -20.16 -10.36 31.21
N LEU A 54 -19.82 -11.28 30.31
CA LEU A 54 -20.27 -12.67 30.37
C LEU A 54 -19.79 -13.36 31.66
N ALA A 55 -18.50 -13.24 31.98
CA ALA A 55 -17.93 -13.84 33.18
C ALA A 55 -18.53 -13.25 34.46
N VAL A 56 -18.64 -11.93 34.55
CA VAL A 56 -19.22 -11.24 35.71
C VAL A 56 -20.71 -11.57 35.86
N ALA A 57 -21.48 -11.59 34.78
CA ALA A 57 -22.90 -11.93 34.83
C ALA A 57 -23.12 -13.41 35.22
N ALA A 58 -22.28 -14.33 34.73
CA ALA A 58 -22.35 -15.73 35.11
C ALA A 58 -22.03 -15.93 36.60
N ILE A 59 -20.95 -15.32 37.11
CA ILE A 59 -20.57 -15.42 38.52
C ILE A 59 -21.63 -14.78 39.42
N GLY A 60 -22.11 -13.59 39.06
CA GLY A 60 -23.16 -12.88 39.80
C GLY A 60 -24.48 -13.65 39.81
N GLY A 61 -24.86 -14.24 38.68
CA GLY A 61 -26.06 -15.08 38.56
C GLY A 61 -25.99 -16.33 39.45
N VAL A 62 -24.85 -17.02 39.48
CA VAL A 62 -24.64 -18.19 40.35
C VAL A 62 -24.66 -17.79 41.84
N TYR A 63 -24.02 -16.68 42.20
CA TYR A 63 -24.00 -16.18 43.57
C TYR A 63 -25.40 -15.82 44.08
N LEU A 64 -26.18 -15.10 43.27
CA LEU A 64 -27.55 -14.71 43.61
C LEU A 64 -28.48 -15.92 43.64
N PHE A 65 -28.29 -16.91 42.75
CA PHE A 65 -29.05 -18.15 42.77
C PHE A 65 -28.87 -18.94 44.08
N GLN A 66 -27.70 -18.84 44.71
CA GLN A 66 -27.41 -19.49 46.00
C GLN A 66 -27.95 -18.71 47.21
N HIS A 67 -28.29 -17.42 47.06
CA HIS A 67 -28.69 -16.52 48.17
C HIS A 67 -30.08 -15.90 47.95
N ILE A 68 -30.98 -16.59 47.26
CA ILE A 68 -32.32 -16.07 46.96
C ILE A 68 -33.11 -15.91 48.26
N GLN A 69 -33.48 -14.66 48.60
CA GLN A 69 -34.31 -14.34 49.77
C GLN A 69 -35.64 -13.67 49.39
N GLY A 70 -35.79 -13.16 48.16
CA GLY A 70 -37.04 -12.54 47.72
C GLY A 70 -37.31 -12.51 46.20
N PRO A 71 -38.48 -12.01 45.78
CA PRO A 71 -38.89 -11.94 44.37
C PRO A 71 -38.06 -10.95 43.53
N LEU A 72 -37.45 -9.94 44.16
CA LEU A 72 -36.51 -9.03 43.49
C LEU A 72 -35.23 -9.75 43.04
N ASP A 73 -34.78 -10.75 43.78
CA ASP A 73 -33.58 -11.53 43.43
C ASP A 73 -33.82 -12.37 42.17
N TRP A 74 -35.03 -12.90 42.01
CA TRP A 74 -35.44 -13.61 40.79
C TRP A 74 -35.41 -12.71 39.55
N PHE A 75 -35.90 -11.47 39.66
CA PHE A 75 -35.80 -10.50 38.57
C PHE A 75 -34.35 -10.18 38.22
N MET A 76 -33.47 -10.03 39.21
CA MET A 76 -32.03 -9.77 38.98
C MET A 76 -31.35 -10.96 38.31
N VAL A 77 -31.69 -12.20 38.69
CA VAL A 77 -31.19 -13.42 38.02
C VAL A 77 -31.67 -13.49 36.57
N GLU A 78 -32.92 -13.12 36.28
CA GLU A 78 -33.46 -13.08 34.92
C GLU A 78 -32.74 -12.02 34.05
N VAL A 79 -32.53 -10.81 34.58
CA VAL A 79 -31.78 -9.74 33.92
C VAL A 79 -30.33 -10.16 33.66
N LEU A 80 -29.66 -10.76 34.65
CA LEU A 80 -28.30 -11.29 34.48
C LEU A 80 -28.25 -12.42 33.45
N GLY A 81 -29.27 -13.29 33.41
CA GLY A 81 -29.41 -14.33 32.39
C GLY A 81 -29.52 -13.75 30.98
N ALA A 82 -30.36 -12.72 30.80
CA ALA A 82 -30.49 -12.01 29.52
C ALA A 82 -29.17 -11.33 29.10
N ILE A 83 -28.47 -10.68 30.04
CA ILE A 83 -27.14 -10.10 29.80
C ILE A 83 -26.14 -11.20 29.40
N CYS A 84 -26.15 -12.34 30.09
CA CYS A 84 -25.27 -13.47 29.82
C CYS A 84 -25.48 -14.01 28.39
N LEU A 85 -26.75 -14.21 27.98
CA LEU A 85 -27.10 -14.65 26.63
C LEU A 85 -26.67 -13.64 25.55
N PHE A 86 -26.95 -12.36 25.76
CA PHE A 86 -26.55 -11.30 24.84
C PHE A 86 -25.03 -11.20 24.72
N SER A 87 -24.33 -11.23 25.86
CA SER A 87 -22.87 -11.18 25.92
C SER A 87 -22.22 -12.40 25.27
N GLY A 88 -22.77 -13.59 25.51
CA GLY A 88 -22.32 -14.84 24.89
C GLY A 88 -22.49 -14.82 23.37
N TYR A 89 -23.61 -14.31 22.87
CA TYR A 89 -23.82 -14.09 21.44
C TYR A 89 -22.77 -13.15 20.83
N LEU A 90 -22.49 -12.01 21.49
CA LEU A 90 -21.45 -11.08 21.03
C LEU A 90 -20.05 -11.72 21.05
N SER A 91 -19.70 -12.49 22.08
CA SER A 91 -18.41 -13.20 22.15
C SER A 91 -18.24 -14.23 21.02
N ILE A 92 -19.31 -14.96 20.67
CA ILE A 92 -19.29 -15.89 19.53
C ILE A 92 -19.07 -15.13 18.22
N GLN A 93 -19.74 -14.00 18.02
CA GLN A 93 -19.53 -13.16 16.84
C GLN A 93 -18.08 -12.69 16.74
N PHE A 94 -17.47 -12.26 17.87
CA PHE A 94 -16.06 -11.88 17.92
C PHE A 94 -15.10 -13.04 17.57
N TYR A 95 -15.41 -14.24 18.01
CA TYR A 95 -14.63 -15.43 17.69
C TYR A 95 -14.64 -15.75 16.18
N HIS A 96 -15.78 -15.49 15.51
CA HIS A 96 -15.94 -15.68 14.07
C HIS A 96 -15.40 -14.52 13.22
N THR A 97 -15.25 -13.32 13.77
CA THR A 97 -14.56 -12.19 13.12
C THR A 97 -13.05 -12.35 13.27
N ARG A 98 -12.48 -13.29 12.51
CA ARG A 98 -11.02 -13.44 12.44
C ARG A 98 -10.44 -12.53 11.38
N PRO A 99 -9.38 -11.76 11.70
CA PRO A 99 -8.64 -10.99 10.71
C PRO A 99 -8.22 -11.88 9.54
N GLN A 100 -8.41 -11.38 8.32
CA GLN A 100 -7.97 -12.09 7.14
C GLN A 100 -6.46 -12.32 7.23
N THR A 101 -6.07 -13.54 6.93
CA THR A 101 -4.69 -13.94 6.95
C THR A 101 -3.97 -13.34 5.75
N PRO A 102 -2.70 -12.90 5.89
CA PRO A 102 -1.95 -12.42 4.76
C PRO A 102 -1.88 -13.47 3.63
N GLN A 103 -1.78 -12.96 2.41
CA GLN A 103 -1.88 -13.73 1.18
C GLN A 103 -0.51 -14.26 0.76
N GLY A 104 -0.44 -15.54 0.40
CA GLY A 104 0.80 -16.20 0.00
C GLY A 104 0.63 -17.70 -0.13
N VAL A 105 1.60 -18.33 -0.79
CA VAL A 105 1.63 -19.79 -0.94
C VAL A 105 2.50 -20.38 0.16
N ARG A 106 1.96 -21.38 0.87
CA ARG A 106 2.68 -22.03 1.96
C ARG A 106 3.83 -22.86 1.41
N VAL A 107 5.04 -22.56 1.84
CA VAL A 107 6.22 -23.36 1.47
C VAL A 107 6.32 -24.57 2.40
N THR A 108 6.41 -25.75 1.80
CA THR A 108 6.58 -27.02 2.50
C THR A 108 8.05 -27.40 2.63
N ARG A 109 8.37 -28.31 3.56
CA ARG A 109 9.74 -28.78 3.79
C ARG A 109 10.34 -29.46 2.56
N GLU A 110 9.51 -30.10 1.74
CA GLU A 110 9.92 -30.78 0.52
C GLU A 110 10.38 -29.79 -0.56
N GLN A 111 9.76 -28.61 -0.63
CA GLN A 111 10.07 -27.60 -1.64
C GLN A 111 11.35 -26.81 -1.32
N SER A 112 11.69 -26.63 -0.04
CA SER A 112 12.86 -25.86 0.39
C SER A 112 13.44 -26.37 1.72
N PRO A 113 14.16 -27.50 1.73
CA PRO A 113 14.78 -28.02 2.95
C PRO A 113 15.89 -27.07 3.47
N GLU A 114 16.65 -26.45 2.56
CA GLU A 114 17.75 -25.55 2.92
C GLU A 114 17.24 -24.35 3.72
N LEU A 115 16.16 -23.69 3.27
CA LEU A 115 15.55 -22.57 3.97
C LEU A 115 15.07 -22.94 5.38
N LEU A 116 14.43 -24.10 5.53
CA LEU A 116 13.95 -24.55 6.85
C LEU A 116 15.14 -24.80 7.80
N THR A 117 16.22 -25.42 7.33
CA THR A 117 17.41 -25.61 8.17
C THR A 117 18.09 -24.28 8.53
N MET A 118 18.13 -23.31 7.61
CA MET A 118 18.63 -21.97 7.90
C MET A 118 17.78 -21.27 8.96
N LEU A 119 16.45 -21.38 8.84
CA LEU A 119 15.49 -20.83 9.79
C LEU A 119 15.66 -21.47 11.17
N GLU A 120 15.67 -22.79 11.28
CA GLU A 120 15.84 -23.53 12.55
C GLU A 120 17.12 -23.12 13.28
N ARG A 121 18.25 -23.03 12.56
CA ARG A 121 19.53 -22.59 13.12
C ARG A 121 19.46 -21.18 13.71
N ARG A 122 18.82 -20.24 13.00
CA ARG A 122 18.73 -18.84 13.43
C ARG A 122 17.72 -18.64 14.55
N VAL A 123 16.57 -19.31 14.49
CA VAL A 123 15.56 -19.30 15.55
C VAL A 123 16.15 -19.81 16.87
N THR A 124 16.94 -20.88 16.82
CA THR A 124 17.67 -21.40 17.99
C THR A 124 18.70 -20.41 18.51
N HIS A 125 19.48 -19.79 17.61
CA HIS A 125 20.51 -18.81 17.99
C HIS A 125 19.93 -17.58 18.71
N PHE A 126 18.79 -17.05 18.24
CA PHE A 126 18.14 -15.87 18.85
C PHE A 126 17.18 -16.22 20.00
N GLY A 127 16.95 -17.50 20.30
CA GLY A 127 16.03 -17.92 21.35
C GLY A 127 14.56 -17.53 21.11
N VAL A 128 14.15 -17.42 19.85
CA VAL A 128 12.80 -16.97 19.46
C VAL A 128 11.92 -18.18 19.19
N ARG A 129 10.61 -18.10 19.46
CA ARG A 129 9.65 -19.10 18.94
C ARG A 129 9.65 -19.08 17.40
N ALA A 130 9.81 -20.26 16.79
CA ALA A 130 9.76 -20.44 15.34
C ALA A 130 8.45 -19.88 14.74
N PRO A 131 8.48 -19.31 13.51
CA PRO A 131 7.26 -18.92 12.83
C PRO A 131 6.38 -20.16 12.58
N ASP A 132 5.07 -20.01 12.75
CA ASP A 132 4.09 -21.10 12.65
C ASP A 132 3.93 -21.56 11.19
N THR A 133 4.08 -20.63 10.23
CA THR A 133 3.98 -20.89 8.80
C THR A 133 4.99 -20.06 8.01
N LEU A 134 5.42 -20.62 6.88
CA LEU A 134 6.29 -19.99 5.91
C LEU A 134 5.50 -19.75 4.62
N GLU A 135 5.46 -18.51 4.15
CA GLU A 135 4.64 -18.09 3.01
C GLU A 135 5.50 -17.35 1.97
N LEU A 136 5.39 -17.76 0.71
CA LEU A 136 5.94 -17.06 -0.43
C LEU A 136 4.90 -16.05 -0.95
N THR A 137 5.27 -14.78 -1.03
CA THR A 137 4.37 -13.67 -1.34
C THR A 137 4.76 -12.97 -2.65
N PRO A 138 3.82 -12.25 -3.30
CA PRO A 138 4.09 -11.50 -4.53
C PRO A 138 4.88 -10.19 -4.30
N ASP A 139 5.10 -9.78 -3.05
CA ASP A 139 5.72 -8.51 -2.67
C ASP A 139 7.26 -8.55 -2.70
N THR A 140 7.93 -7.42 -2.43
CA THR A 140 9.40 -7.36 -2.29
C THR A 140 9.91 -7.56 -0.87
N ASP A 141 9.04 -7.86 0.10
CA ASP A 141 9.42 -7.81 1.51
C ASP A 141 9.89 -9.17 2.03
N LEU A 142 10.88 -9.15 2.91
CA LEU A 142 11.25 -10.28 3.75
C LEU A 142 11.01 -9.89 5.20
N LYS A 143 9.92 -10.38 5.81
CA LYS A 143 9.57 -10.01 7.19
C LYS A 143 8.85 -11.13 7.92
N ILE A 144 8.97 -11.13 9.24
CA ILE A 144 8.12 -11.96 10.10
C ILE A 144 6.91 -11.13 10.48
N GLN A 145 5.77 -11.41 9.86
CA GLN A 145 4.52 -10.72 10.17
C GLN A 145 3.83 -11.43 11.34
N ALA A 146 3.47 -10.66 12.36
CA ALA A 146 2.57 -11.11 13.41
C ALA A 146 1.14 -10.78 12.97
N THR A 147 0.27 -11.79 12.93
CA THR A 147 -1.16 -11.61 12.62
C THR A 147 -1.96 -11.92 13.88
N PRO A 148 -2.88 -11.03 14.30
CA PRO A 148 -3.75 -11.30 15.44
C PRO A 148 -4.62 -12.53 15.16
N ALA A 149 -4.55 -13.52 16.04
CA ALA A 149 -5.30 -14.77 15.96
C ALA A 149 -6.78 -14.59 16.33
N TRP A 150 -7.09 -13.49 17.02
CA TRP A 150 -8.41 -13.12 17.50
C TRP A 150 -8.65 -11.63 17.27
N SER A 151 -9.85 -11.12 17.57
CA SER A 151 -10.22 -9.71 17.42
C SER A 151 -9.55 -8.77 18.44
N VAL A 152 -8.44 -9.20 19.04
CA VAL A 152 -7.68 -8.48 20.07
C VAL A 152 -6.18 -8.63 19.78
N PRO A 153 -5.36 -7.55 19.86
CA PRO A 153 -3.92 -7.56 19.57
C PRO A 153 -3.08 -8.14 20.73
N LEU A 154 -3.44 -9.32 21.22
CA LEU A 154 -2.73 -10.03 22.30
C LEU A 154 -2.16 -11.36 21.79
N LEU A 155 -3.01 -12.16 21.14
CA LEU A 155 -2.63 -13.47 20.62
C LEU A 155 -2.23 -13.33 19.17
N HIS A 156 -0.97 -13.64 18.86
CA HIS A 156 -0.42 -13.49 17.52
C HIS A 156 0.02 -14.84 16.96
N ARG A 157 -0.21 -15.03 15.67
CA ARG A 157 0.45 -16.08 14.86
C ARG A 157 1.57 -15.43 14.06
N TYR A 158 2.74 -16.05 14.08
CA TYR A 158 3.92 -15.51 13.41
C TYR A 158 4.14 -16.23 12.11
N ARG A 159 4.27 -15.47 11.01
CA ARG A 159 4.52 -16.05 9.68
C ARG A 159 5.73 -15.38 9.06
N LEU A 160 6.58 -16.20 8.47
CA LEU A 160 7.68 -15.69 7.67
C LEU A 160 7.17 -15.46 6.25
N GLN A 161 7.16 -14.21 5.83
CA GLN A 161 6.84 -13.80 4.47
C GLN A 161 8.11 -13.58 3.70
N ILE A 162 8.20 -14.23 2.55
CA ILE A 162 9.31 -14.09 1.63
C ILE A 162 8.74 -13.61 0.30
N GLY A 163 9.08 -12.40 -0.10
CA GLY A 163 8.79 -11.89 -1.43
C GLY A 163 9.50 -12.70 -2.50
N ALA A 164 8.76 -13.39 -3.38
CA ALA A 164 9.35 -14.16 -4.47
C ALA A 164 10.25 -13.31 -5.38
N PRO A 165 9.83 -12.10 -5.80
CA PRO A 165 10.69 -11.22 -6.60
C PRO A 165 12.00 -10.84 -5.91
N LEU A 166 11.99 -10.62 -4.59
CA LEU A 166 13.19 -10.21 -3.84
C LEU A 166 14.31 -11.24 -3.94
N LEU A 167 13.97 -12.53 -4.01
CA LEU A 167 14.94 -13.62 -4.09
C LEU A 167 15.81 -13.57 -5.36
N TYR A 168 15.35 -12.92 -6.42
CA TYR A 168 16.13 -12.71 -7.65
C TYR A 168 17.11 -11.54 -7.56
N PHE A 169 16.89 -10.59 -6.65
CA PHE A 169 17.78 -9.45 -6.42
C PHE A 169 18.85 -9.72 -5.37
N LEU A 170 18.67 -10.74 -4.53
CA LEU A 170 19.59 -11.07 -3.45
C LEU A 170 20.47 -12.28 -3.80
N SER A 171 21.75 -12.21 -3.42
CA SER A 171 22.60 -13.40 -3.39
C SER A 171 22.22 -14.32 -2.21
N PRO A 172 22.57 -15.62 -2.24
CA PRO A 172 22.34 -16.53 -1.11
C PRO A 172 22.98 -16.06 0.21
N GLY A 173 24.12 -15.37 0.13
CA GLY A 173 24.76 -14.75 1.29
C GLY A 173 23.94 -13.61 1.88
N GLN A 174 23.52 -12.66 1.03
CA GLN A 174 22.69 -11.52 1.43
C GLN A 174 21.34 -11.99 1.97
N PHE A 175 20.71 -13.00 1.37
CA PHE A 175 19.46 -13.56 1.86
C PHE A 175 19.60 -14.16 3.26
N ARG A 176 20.67 -14.93 3.52
CA ARG A 176 20.94 -15.50 4.86
C ARG A 176 21.06 -14.43 5.94
N LEU A 177 21.70 -13.31 5.61
CA LEU A 177 21.84 -12.16 6.51
C LEU A 177 20.50 -11.44 6.69
N ALA A 178 19.77 -11.19 5.61
CA ALA A 178 18.45 -10.55 5.64
C ALA A 178 17.43 -11.37 6.44
N LEU A 179 17.47 -12.70 6.35
CA LEU A 179 16.66 -13.62 7.15
C LEU A 179 17.02 -13.55 8.63
N ALA A 180 18.32 -13.53 8.95
CA ALA A 180 18.77 -13.36 10.33
C ALA A 180 18.36 -12.00 10.90
N GLY A 181 18.45 -10.92 10.11
CA GLY A 181 17.96 -9.59 10.47
C GLY A 181 16.45 -9.55 10.69
N ALA A 182 15.66 -10.27 9.87
CA ALA A 182 14.20 -10.38 10.06
C ALA A 182 13.85 -11.09 11.39
N ILE A 183 14.59 -12.14 11.74
CA ILE A 183 14.43 -12.87 13.00
C ILE A 183 14.84 -11.99 14.19
N ALA A 184 15.99 -11.31 14.10
CA ALA A 184 16.47 -10.40 15.12
C ALA A 184 15.48 -9.24 15.37
N ALA A 185 14.96 -8.64 14.29
CA ALA A 185 13.94 -7.60 14.37
C ALA A 185 12.66 -8.10 15.06
N SER A 186 12.21 -9.31 14.72
CA SER A 186 11.06 -9.94 15.38
C SER A 186 11.32 -10.25 16.85
N ALA A 187 12.54 -10.65 17.22
CA ALA A 187 12.94 -10.89 18.61
C ALA A 187 12.83 -9.61 19.43
N ARG A 188 13.44 -8.52 18.93
CA ARG A 188 13.43 -7.20 19.58
C ARG A 188 12.01 -6.65 19.77
N SER A 189 11.13 -6.82 18.76
CA SER A 189 9.74 -6.37 18.89
C SER A 189 8.93 -7.16 19.92
N ARG A 190 9.28 -8.42 20.18
CA ARG A 190 8.55 -9.29 21.12
C ARG A 190 8.90 -9.01 22.57
N HIS A 191 10.14 -8.66 22.86
CA HIS A 191 10.62 -8.42 24.22
C HIS A 191 10.42 -6.98 24.70
N SER A 192 10.08 -6.04 23.82
CA SER A 192 9.95 -4.62 24.16
C SER A 192 8.49 -4.17 24.21
N TRP A 193 8.17 -3.36 25.23
CA TRP A 193 6.86 -2.71 25.35
C TRP A 193 6.54 -1.82 24.13
N ASN A 194 7.54 -1.09 23.64
CA ASN A 194 7.42 -0.25 22.44
C ASN A 194 7.14 -1.09 21.18
N GLY A 195 7.73 -2.29 21.08
CA GLY A 195 7.48 -3.23 20.00
C GLY A 195 6.05 -3.75 20.00
N TRP A 196 5.51 -4.08 21.18
CA TRP A 196 4.10 -4.44 21.32
C TRP A 196 3.16 -3.30 20.92
N LEU A 197 3.43 -2.06 21.35
CA LEU A 197 2.62 -0.90 20.97
C LEU A 197 2.64 -0.63 19.46
N ALA A 198 3.80 -0.78 18.81
CA ALA A 198 3.93 -0.64 17.37
C ALA A 198 3.13 -1.72 16.63
N GLN A 199 3.21 -2.97 17.09
CA GLN A 199 2.44 -4.09 16.54
C GLN A 199 0.93 -3.87 16.72
N ALA A 200 0.48 -3.52 17.92
CA ALA A 200 -0.94 -3.28 18.21
C ALA A 200 -1.52 -2.17 17.32
N ALA A 201 -0.75 -1.13 17.01
CA ALA A 201 -1.16 -0.08 16.09
C ALA A 201 -1.33 -0.57 14.64
N GLU A 202 -0.56 -1.58 14.20
CA GLU A 202 -0.71 -2.25 12.90
C GLU A 202 -1.87 -3.24 12.88
N ASP A 203 -2.21 -3.83 14.03
CA ASP A 203 -3.29 -4.80 14.15
C ASP A 203 -4.68 -4.15 14.12
N TRP A 204 -4.85 -2.96 14.70
CA TRP A 204 -6.16 -2.30 14.75
C TRP A 204 -6.83 -2.12 13.39
N PRO A 205 -6.15 -1.64 12.34
CA PRO A 205 -6.71 -1.60 10.99
C PRO A 205 -7.16 -2.97 10.46
N LEU A 206 -6.39 -4.02 10.72
CA LEU A 206 -6.75 -5.39 10.31
C LEU A 206 -8.03 -5.84 11.01
N ILE A 207 -8.15 -5.57 12.31
CA ILE A 207 -9.35 -5.89 13.09
C ILE A 207 -10.56 -5.08 12.59
N VAL A 208 -10.39 -3.77 12.32
CA VAL A 208 -11.45 -2.92 11.75
C VAL A 208 -11.92 -3.47 10.42
N SER A 209 -11.00 -3.81 9.51
CA SER A 209 -11.34 -4.34 8.19
C SER A 209 -12.09 -5.68 8.28
N ALA A 210 -11.72 -6.55 9.22
CA ALA A 210 -12.39 -7.82 9.45
C ALA A 210 -13.82 -7.64 9.99
N LEU A 211 -14.06 -6.59 10.79
CA LEU A 211 -15.38 -6.23 11.28
C LEU A 211 -16.25 -5.58 10.20
N GLU A 212 -15.67 -4.75 9.32
CA GLU A 212 -16.39 -4.09 8.22
C GLU A 212 -16.94 -5.09 7.19
N GLN A 213 -16.24 -6.20 6.98
CA GLN A 213 -16.69 -7.26 6.06
C GLN A 213 -17.93 -8.02 6.56
N ARG A 214 -18.34 -7.83 7.83
CA ARG A 214 -19.54 -8.47 8.38
C ARG A 214 -20.59 -7.41 8.76
N SER A 215 -21.79 -7.54 8.21
CA SER A 215 -22.94 -6.72 8.59
C SER A 215 -23.63 -7.27 9.85
N SER A 216 -23.05 -7.02 11.03
CA SER A 216 -23.67 -7.37 12.32
C SER A 216 -23.98 -6.13 13.16
N LEU A 217 -24.97 -6.21 14.06
CA LEU A 217 -25.27 -5.14 15.03
C LEU A 217 -24.04 -4.74 15.86
N LEU A 218 -23.19 -5.73 16.16
CA LEU A 218 -21.90 -5.54 16.83
C LEU A 218 -20.95 -4.70 15.99
N ALA A 219 -20.85 -4.97 14.68
CA ALA A 219 -20.05 -4.14 13.79
C ALA A 219 -20.55 -2.69 13.83
N THR A 220 -21.85 -2.45 13.76
CA THR A 220 -22.39 -1.07 13.83
C THR A 220 -22.05 -0.36 15.15
N LEU A 221 -22.16 -1.03 16.29
CA LEU A 221 -21.90 -0.43 17.60
C LEU A 221 -20.39 -0.21 17.88
N MET A 222 -19.55 -1.16 17.49
CA MET A 222 -18.12 -1.17 17.84
C MET A 222 -17.22 -0.52 16.79
N LEU A 223 -17.65 -0.41 15.52
CA LEU A 223 -16.81 0.15 14.45
C LEU A 223 -16.44 1.62 14.68
N ALA A 224 -17.38 2.44 15.17
CA ALA A 224 -17.13 3.86 15.37
C ALA A 224 -15.99 4.15 16.38
N PRO A 225 -16.02 3.62 17.61
CA PRO A 225 -14.90 3.80 18.55
C PRO A 225 -13.62 3.12 18.05
N LEU A 226 -13.72 1.94 17.43
CA LEU A 226 -12.54 1.22 16.95
C LEU A 226 -11.83 1.93 15.79
N ARG A 227 -12.57 2.53 14.85
CA ARG A 227 -12.00 3.39 13.79
C ARG A 227 -11.32 4.64 14.35
N TRP A 228 -11.80 5.16 15.49
CA TRP A 228 -11.14 6.26 16.17
C TRP A 228 -9.81 5.79 16.79
N ILE A 229 -9.82 4.68 17.51
CA ILE A 229 -8.62 4.06 18.11
C ILE A 229 -7.58 3.72 17.03
N SER A 230 -7.99 3.06 15.95
CA SER A 230 -7.13 2.71 14.82
C SER A 230 -6.44 3.94 14.23
N ARG A 231 -7.18 5.03 13.97
CA ARG A 231 -6.60 6.26 13.42
C ARG A 231 -5.61 6.93 14.38
N VAL A 232 -5.94 6.98 15.67
CA VAL A 232 -5.09 7.61 16.70
C VAL A 232 -3.83 6.78 16.93
N THR A 233 -3.96 5.46 17.05
CA THR A 233 -2.81 4.56 17.26
C THR A 233 -1.87 4.57 16.05
N LEU A 234 -2.40 4.57 14.83
CA LEU A 234 -1.59 4.65 13.60
C LEU A 234 -0.76 5.95 13.50
N SER A 235 -1.34 7.09 13.88
CA SER A 235 -0.63 8.38 13.79
C SER A 235 0.41 8.52 14.90
N LEU A 236 0.10 8.09 16.12
CA LEU A 236 1.03 8.17 17.26
C LEU A 236 2.17 7.14 17.18
N SER A 237 1.97 6.01 16.52
CA SER A 237 2.98 4.95 16.36
C SER A 237 3.92 5.12 15.18
N ALA A 238 3.76 6.18 14.37
CA ALA A 238 4.49 6.34 13.11
C ALA A 238 6.02 6.19 13.27
N GLU A 239 6.61 6.83 14.28
CA GLU A 239 8.05 6.74 14.55
C GLU A 239 8.48 5.34 15.04
N LEU A 240 7.68 4.70 15.89
CA LEU A 240 7.98 3.34 16.37
C LEU A 240 7.93 2.30 15.23
N ARG A 241 7.00 2.49 14.30
CA ARG A 241 6.90 1.63 13.10
C ARG A 241 8.05 1.87 12.14
N ALA A 242 8.49 3.12 11.97
CA ALA A 242 9.68 3.46 11.18
C ALA A 242 10.94 2.79 11.79
N GLU A 243 11.18 2.96 13.09
CA GLU A 243 12.28 2.29 13.79
C GLU A 243 12.25 0.78 13.58
N ARG A 244 11.07 0.16 13.70
CA ARG A 244 10.90 -1.29 13.51
C ARG A 244 11.32 -1.77 12.12
N VAL A 245 10.97 -1.03 11.07
CA VAL A 245 11.36 -1.35 9.69
C VAL A 245 12.89 -1.23 9.53
N GLN A 246 13.51 -0.24 10.19
CA GLN A 246 14.96 -0.03 10.14
C GLN A 246 15.76 -1.14 10.84
N VAL A 247 15.24 -1.80 11.89
CA VAL A 247 16.00 -2.78 12.68
C VAL A 247 16.56 -3.91 11.82
N GLN A 248 15.79 -4.43 10.86
CA GLN A 248 16.25 -5.50 9.99
C GLN A 248 17.44 -5.05 9.13
N SER A 249 17.32 -3.89 8.50
CA SER A 249 18.38 -3.34 7.67
C SER A 249 19.63 -3.04 8.50
N ARG A 250 19.50 -2.37 9.65
CA ARG A 250 20.63 -2.12 10.58
C ARG A 250 21.34 -3.40 10.97
N TRP A 251 20.59 -4.46 11.29
CA TRP A 251 21.20 -5.74 11.64
C TRP A 251 22.05 -6.31 10.50
N VAL A 252 21.54 -6.27 9.26
CA VAL A 252 22.31 -6.72 8.08
C VAL A 252 23.58 -5.90 7.92
N LEU A 253 23.47 -4.58 8.09
CA LEU A 253 24.56 -3.63 7.94
C LEU A 253 25.66 -3.82 8.99
N GLU A 254 25.30 -4.02 10.25
CA GLU A 254 26.25 -4.25 11.36
C GLU A 254 27.01 -5.59 11.22
N ASN A 255 26.42 -6.57 10.52
CA ASN A 255 26.97 -7.93 10.41
C ASN A 255 27.62 -8.22 9.05
N THR A 256 27.84 -7.18 8.22
CA THR A 256 28.37 -7.34 6.86
C THR A 256 29.42 -6.25 6.55
N ASP A 257 30.34 -6.56 5.64
CA ASP A 257 31.25 -5.58 5.04
C ASP A 257 30.48 -4.45 4.33
N GLU A 258 31.04 -3.23 4.38
CA GLU A 258 30.45 -2.01 3.80
C GLU A 258 30.02 -2.17 2.32
N GLN A 259 30.84 -2.84 1.51
CA GLN A 259 30.54 -3.07 0.09
C GLN A 259 29.29 -3.93 -0.11
N LYS A 260 29.19 -5.05 0.61
CA LYS A 260 28.04 -5.97 0.52
C LYS A 260 26.78 -5.36 1.14
N ALA A 261 26.94 -4.52 2.16
CA ALA A 261 25.90 -3.69 2.74
C ALA A 261 25.33 -2.70 1.72
N MET A 262 26.19 -2.00 0.99
CA MET A 262 25.80 -1.07 -0.08
C MET A 262 25.07 -1.80 -1.22
N GLU A 263 25.56 -2.98 -1.62
CA GLU A 263 24.90 -3.82 -2.62
C GLU A 263 23.51 -4.27 -2.17
N TYR A 264 23.38 -4.72 -0.91
CA TYR A 264 22.11 -5.14 -0.34
C TYR A 264 21.07 -4.01 -0.35
N LEU A 265 21.43 -2.82 0.15
CA LEU A 265 20.54 -1.65 0.16
C LEU A 265 20.16 -1.22 -1.26
N SER A 266 21.13 -1.20 -2.17
CA SER A 266 20.90 -0.85 -3.58
C SER A 266 19.93 -1.83 -4.23
N ASN A 267 20.11 -3.14 -4.00
CA ASN A 267 19.24 -4.18 -4.52
C ASN A 267 17.82 -4.07 -3.96
N LEU A 268 17.65 -3.74 -2.67
CA LEU A 268 16.32 -3.55 -2.07
C LEU A 268 15.58 -2.36 -2.69
N VAL A 269 16.25 -1.22 -2.85
CA VAL A 269 15.66 -0.02 -3.47
C VAL A 269 15.31 -0.27 -4.93
N VAL A 270 16.22 -0.90 -5.69
CA VAL A 270 16.00 -1.24 -7.10
C VAL A 270 14.86 -2.24 -7.26
N ALA A 271 14.78 -3.27 -6.40
CA ALA A 271 13.72 -4.27 -6.44
C ALA A 271 12.33 -3.63 -6.25
N ASN A 272 12.17 -2.80 -5.21
CA ASN A 272 10.91 -2.13 -4.91
C ASN A 272 10.52 -1.14 -6.03
N ALA A 273 11.49 -0.35 -6.52
CA ALA A 273 11.24 0.58 -7.62
C ALA A 273 10.90 -0.13 -8.94
N PHE A 274 11.59 -1.22 -9.25
CA PHE A 274 11.33 -2.05 -10.44
C PHE A 274 9.91 -2.62 -10.41
N LEU A 275 9.52 -3.27 -9.29
CA LEU A 275 8.19 -3.86 -9.17
C LEU A 275 7.09 -2.81 -9.28
N SER A 276 7.17 -1.75 -8.47
CA SER A 276 6.10 -0.75 -8.36
C SER A 276 5.95 0.11 -9.62
N ARG A 277 7.05 0.50 -10.27
CA ARG A 277 7.01 1.48 -11.38
C ARG A 277 6.92 0.84 -12.75
N GLN A 278 7.58 -0.29 -12.96
CA GLN A 278 7.74 -0.89 -14.29
C GLN A 278 7.06 -2.24 -14.42
N TYR A 279 7.29 -3.16 -13.48
CA TYR A 279 6.83 -4.54 -13.60
C TYR A 279 5.31 -4.64 -13.53
N TRP A 280 4.70 -4.22 -12.41
CA TRP A 280 3.26 -4.33 -12.22
C TRP A 280 2.47 -3.47 -13.21
N SER A 281 2.98 -2.28 -13.57
CA SER A 281 2.34 -1.42 -14.56
C SER A 281 2.29 -2.09 -15.94
N MET A 282 3.33 -2.82 -16.34
CA MET A 282 3.33 -3.61 -17.57
C MET A 282 2.35 -4.79 -17.49
N ILE A 283 2.35 -5.57 -16.40
CA ILE A 283 1.45 -6.72 -16.23
C ILE A 283 -0.01 -6.26 -16.29
N TYR A 284 -0.34 -5.16 -15.63
CA TYR A 284 -1.70 -4.62 -15.61
C TYR A 284 -2.16 -4.04 -16.95
N LYS A 285 -1.25 -3.57 -17.81
CA LYS A 285 -1.61 -3.20 -19.18
C LYS A 285 -2.11 -4.40 -20.00
N ALA A 286 -1.72 -5.62 -19.66
CA ALA A 286 -2.25 -6.81 -20.33
C ALA A 286 -3.76 -7.03 -20.08
N ALA A 287 -4.31 -6.46 -18.98
CA ALA A 287 -5.75 -6.52 -18.69
C ALA A 287 -6.60 -5.78 -19.73
N GLU A 288 -6.01 -4.84 -20.47
CA GLU A 288 -6.68 -4.14 -21.57
C GLU A 288 -6.97 -5.08 -22.76
N ARG A 289 -6.13 -6.11 -22.94
CA ARG A 289 -6.19 -7.02 -24.09
C ARG A 289 -6.89 -8.34 -23.77
N CYS A 290 -6.69 -8.86 -22.56
CA CYS A 290 -7.19 -10.18 -22.17
C CYS A 290 -8.26 -10.06 -21.07
N PRO A 291 -9.44 -10.68 -21.24
CA PRO A 291 -10.50 -10.64 -20.23
C PRO A 291 -10.13 -11.41 -18.96
N ALA A 292 -9.34 -12.47 -19.08
CA ALA A 292 -8.85 -13.26 -17.96
C ALA A 292 -7.34 -13.01 -17.71
N PRO A 293 -6.86 -13.11 -16.46
CA PRO A 293 -5.45 -12.98 -16.11
C PRO A 293 -4.67 -14.24 -16.51
N VAL A 294 -4.43 -14.45 -17.81
CA VAL A 294 -3.64 -15.58 -18.34
C VAL A 294 -2.13 -15.41 -18.06
N VAL A 295 -1.72 -14.22 -17.60
CA VAL A 295 -0.32 -13.90 -17.32
C VAL A 295 0.18 -14.71 -16.12
N LYS A 296 1.44 -15.14 -16.20
CA LYS A 296 2.18 -15.85 -15.13
C LYS A 296 3.37 -15.01 -14.68
N PRO A 297 3.19 -14.03 -13.77
CA PRO A 297 4.21 -13.08 -13.39
C PRO A 297 5.41 -13.68 -12.65
N PHE A 298 5.25 -14.79 -11.93
CA PHE A 298 6.32 -15.35 -11.09
C PHE A 298 7.14 -16.39 -11.84
N SER A 299 6.49 -17.28 -12.59
CA SER A 299 7.21 -18.29 -13.40
C SER A 299 8.13 -17.66 -14.47
N HIS A 300 7.73 -16.54 -15.07
CA HIS A 300 8.54 -15.84 -16.07
C HIS A 300 9.35 -14.68 -15.52
N PHE A 301 9.40 -14.51 -14.19
CA PHE A 301 9.99 -13.34 -13.57
C PHE A 301 11.47 -13.16 -13.92
N GLY A 302 12.29 -14.22 -13.78
CA GLY A 302 13.72 -14.16 -14.07
C GLY A 302 14.03 -13.71 -15.51
N LEU A 303 13.34 -14.29 -16.49
CA LEU A 303 13.50 -13.92 -17.90
C LEU A 303 13.08 -12.48 -18.20
N LEU A 304 11.98 -12.02 -17.59
CA LEU A 304 11.50 -10.65 -17.74
C LEU A 304 12.39 -9.65 -17.01
N LEU A 305 12.97 -10.04 -15.88
CA LEU A 305 13.86 -9.21 -15.09
C LEU A 305 15.10 -8.82 -15.91
N GLU A 306 15.78 -9.80 -16.51
CA GLU A 306 16.97 -9.55 -17.35
C GLU A 306 16.67 -8.65 -18.55
N LYS A 307 15.49 -8.83 -19.17
CA LYS A 307 15.09 -8.05 -20.35
C LYS A 307 14.67 -6.61 -20.02
N LEU A 308 14.03 -6.41 -18.86
CA LEU A 308 13.38 -5.14 -18.51
C LEU A 308 14.25 -4.26 -17.62
N LEU A 309 15.11 -4.85 -16.78
CA LEU A 309 15.97 -4.11 -15.88
C LEU A 309 17.16 -3.53 -16.64
N SER A 310 17.19 -2.21 -16.76
CA SER A 310 18.32 -1.48 -17.34
C SER A 310 19.09 -0.76 -16.25
N GLU A 311 20.42 -0.79 -16.34
CA GLU A 311 21.31 -0.11 -15.39
C GLU A 311 21.01 1.40 -15.29
N ARG A 312 20.70 2.05 -16.41
CA ARG A 312 20.28 3.46 -16.44
C ARG A 312 19.01 3.71 -15.61
N SER A 313 18.07 2.78 -15.61
CA SER A 313 16.84 2.91 -14.82
C SER A 313 17.10 2.65 -13.35
N ALA A 314 17.91 1.65 -13.01
CA ALA A 314 18.33 1.37 -11.64
C ALA A 314 19.06 2.57 -11.01
N ARG A 315 20.07 3.14 -11.69
CA ARG A 315 20.80 4.34 -11.24
C ARG A 315 19.87 5.53 -11.02
N ARG A 316 18.93 5.76 -11.94
CA ARG A 316 17.92 6.83 -11.81
C ARG A 316 17.01 6.63 -10.61
N TRP A 317 16.59 5.39 -10.31
CA TRP A 317 15.76 5.11 -9.14
C TRP A 317 16.54 5.29 -7.84
N LEU A 318 17.81 4.88 -7.79
CA LEU A 318 18.68 5.13 -6.64
C LEU A 318 18.87 6.62 -6.36
N LEU A 319 19.15 7.42 -7.39
CA LEU A 319 19.28 8.87 -7.24
C LEU A 319 17.97 9.49 -6.73
N GLN A 320 16.83 9.02 -7.22
CA GLN A 320 15.52 9.49 -6.77
C GLN A 320 15.20 9.08 -5.33
N ALA A 321 15.59 7.88 -4.91
CA ALA A 321 15.40 7.42 -3.53
C ALA A 321 16.27 8.22 -2.53
N GLN A 322 17.48 8.62 -2.93
CA GLN A 322 18.37 9.43 -2.08
C GLN A 322 17.91 10.89 -1.96
N THR A 323 17.34 11.45 -3.04
CA THR A 323 16.93 12.86 -3.09
C THR A 323 15.54 13.13 -2.53
N ARG A 324 14.59 12.19 -2.66
CA ARG A 324 13.22 12.38 -2.17
C ARG A 324 13.14 12.08 -0.68
N SER A 325 12.65 13.04 0.11
CA SER A 325 12.35 12.89 1.54
C SER A 325 10.84 12.80 1.81
N SER A 326 10.07 12.30 0.84
CA SER A 326 8.61 12.44 0.85
C SER A 326 7.87 11.36 1.62
N THR A 327 8.46 10.17 1.78
CA THR A 327 7.82 9.02 2.43
C THR A 327 8.57 8.64 3.70
N ILE A 328 7.88 8.08 4.69
CA ILE A 328 8.47 7.56 5.93
C ILE A 328 9.59 6.54 5.60
N SER A 329 9.38 5.68 4.60
CA SER A 329 10.40 4.73 4.10
C SER A 329 11.62 5.38 3.43
N ASP A 330 11.52 6.61 2.92
CA ASP A 330 12.64 7.32 2.29
C ASP A 330 13.51 8.02 3.36
N ALA A 331 12.88 8.50 4.43
CA ALA A 331 13.60 8.98 5.62
C ALA A 331 14.41 7.84 6.26
N ASP A 332 13.83 6.63 6.30
CA ASP A 332 14.53 5.43 6.77
C ASP A 332 15.80 5.14 5.98
N LEU A 333 15.78 5.27 4.65
CA LEU A 333 16.96 5.05 3.83
C LEU A 333 18.06 6.09 4.11
N ARG A 334 17.68 7.37 4.28
CA ARG A 334 18.64 8.43 4.58
C ARG A 334 19.33 8.22 5.93
N ASP A 335 18.56 7.85 6.95
CA ASP A 335 19.11 7.57 8.28
C ASP A 335 20.08 6.39 8.23
N LEU A 336 19.74 5.32 7.49
CA LEU A 336 20.62 4.17 7.28
C LEU A 336 21.91 4.53 6.52
N LEU A 337 21.84 5.42 5.53
CA LEU A 337 23.03 5.88 4.79
C LEU A 337 23.93 6.76 5.66
N ALA A 338 23.34 7.60 6.51
CA ALA A 338 24.06 8.43 7.46
C ALA A 338 24.79 7.57 8.52
N ASP A 339 24.13 6.53 9.03
CA ASP A 339 24.72 5.58 10.00
C ASP A 339 25.96 4.87 9.43
N LEU A 340 25.98 4.62 8.12
CA LEU A 340 27.09 3.95 7.42
C LEU A 340 28.14 4.90 6.86
N ASN A 341 27.93 6.21 6.95
CA ASN A 341 28.76 7.21 6.29
C ASN A 341 28.89 6.99 4.76
N ILE A 342 27.83 6.46 4.11
CA ILE A 342 27.78 6.23 2.67
C ILE A 342 27.12 7.43 1.99
N GLU A 343 27.88 8.16 1.18
CA GLU A 343 27.36 9.32 0.45
C GLU A 343 26.46 8.92 -0.73
N HIS A 344 26.83 7.86 -1.46
CA HIS A 344 26.16 7.46 -2.69
C HIS A 344 25.98 5.95 -2.82
N LEU A 345 24.73 5.52 -3.05
CA LEU A 345 24.42 4.14 -3.43
C LEU A 345 24.74 3.89 -4.90
N HIS A 346 25.53 2.85 -5.16
CA HIS A 346 25.85 2.40 -6.50
C HIS A 346 25.28 1.01 -6.76
N TRP A 347 24.68 0.82 -7.94
CA TRP A 347 24.21 -0.48 -8.42
C TRP A 347 25.02 -0.89 -9.64
N SER A 348 25.67 -2.05 -9.55
CA SER A 348 26.52 -2.60 -10.61
C SER A 348 25.78 -3.63 -11.45
N ARG A 349 25.35 -4.74 -10.85
CA ARG A 349 24.65 -5.84 -11.53
C ARG A 349 23.82 -6.69 -10.57
N LEU A 350 22.92 -7.49 -11.14
CA LEU A 350 22.28 -8.59 -10.42
C LEU A 350 23.32 -9.64 -9.98
N PRO A 351 23.06 -10.34 -8.86
CA PRO A 351 23.94 -11.41 -8.39
C PRO A 351 24.03 -12.53 -9.44
N GLU A 352 25.21 -13.13 -9.60
CA GLU A 352 25.43 -14.23 -10.56
C GLU A 352 24.61 -15.48 -10.25
N LYS A 353 24.32 -15.71 -8.96
CA LYS A 353 23.42 -16.75 -8.49
C LYS A 353 22.36 -16.09 -7.63
N SER A 354 21.09 -16.28 -8.00
CA SER A 354 19.99 -15.76 -7.20
C SER A 354 19.82 -16.57 -5.91
N ALA A 355 19.24 -15.97 -4.88
CA ALA A 355 18.86 -16.70 -3.68
C ALA A 355 17.77 -17.73 -4.00
N PHE A 356 16.92 -17.48 -5.00
CA PHE A 356 15.88 -18.42 -5.42
C PHE A 356 16.47 -19.77 -5.85
N ASP A 357 17.49 -19.73 -6.72
CA ASP A 357 18.12 -20.94 -7.29
C ASP A 357 18.82 -21.81 -6.24
N ASN A 358 19.26 -21.21 -5.14
CA ASN A 358 19.87 -21.93 -4.03
C ASN A 358 18.82 -22.49 -3.07
N LEU A 359 17.78 -21.72 -2.76
CA LEU A 359 16.82 -22.07 -1.70
C LEU A 359 15.77 -23.10 -2.15
N PHE A 360 15.36 -23.08 -3.41
CA PHE A 360 14.26 -23.92 -3.90
C PHE A 360 14.76 -25.03 -4.82
N THR A 361 14.29 -26.26 -4.55
CA THR A 361 14.66 -27.43 -5.36
C THR A 361 13.89 -27.48 -6.68
N SER A 362 12.67 -26.93 -6.73
CA SER A 362 11.86 -26.85 -7.94
C SER A 362 11.17 -25.48 -8.09
N THR A 363 10.82 -25.14 -9.34
CA THR A 363 10.08 -23.92 -9.69
C THR A 363 8.56 -24.10 -9.58
N ASP A 364 8.07 -25.26 -9.13
CA ASP A 364 6.62 -25.53 -9.06
C ASP A 364 5.90 -24.62 -8.07
N ILE A 365 6.59 -24.19 -7.02
CA ILE A 365 6.08 -23.19 -6.07
C ILE A 365 5.74 -21.85 -6.75
N LEU A 366 6.43 -21.49 -7.83
CA LEU A 366 6.13 -20.27 -8.60
C LEU A 366 4.84 -20.43 -9.41
N LYS A 367 4.53 -21.64 -9.88
CA LYS A 367 3.27 -21.93 -10.58
C LYS A 367 2.08 -21.89 -9.61
N GLU A 368 2.27 -22.39 -8.40
CA GLU A 368 1.28 -22.24 -7.32
C GLU A 368 1.07 -20.76 -6.98
N LEU A 369 2.14 -19.98 -6.90
CA LEU A 369 2.07 -18.54 -6.64
C LEU A 369 1.37 -17.79 -7.78
N ASP A 370 1.64 -18.14 -9.03
CA ASP A 370 0.92 -17.60 -10.20
C ASP A 370 -0.58 -17.90 -10.10
N THR A 371 -0.96 -19.14 -9.79
CA THR A 371 -2.37 -19.55 -9.67
C THR A 371 -3.06 -18.81 -8.53
N HIS A 372 -2.38 -18.69 -7.39
CA HIS A 372 -2.88 -17.93 -6.24
C HIS A 372 -3.09 -16.45 -6.59
N TRP A 373 -2.10 -15.83 -7.24
CA TRP A 373 -2.19 -14.43 -7.68
C TRP A 373 -3.31 -14.22 -8.70
N GLN A 374 -3.50 -15.14 -9.65
CA GLN A 374 -4.59 -15.08 -10.64
C GLN A 374 -5.97 -15.07 -9.96
N ALA A 375 -6.19 -15.95 -8.98
CA ALA A 375 -7.45 -15.99 -8.23
C ALA A 375 -7.69 -14.71 -7.42
N LEU A 376 -6.63 -14.11 -6.87
CA LEU A 376 -6.74 -12.86 -6.10
C LEU A 376 -7.04 -11.64 -6.98
N ILE A 377 -6.39 -11.55 -8.14
CA ILE A 377 -6.50 -10.36 -9.00
C ILE A 377 -7.73 -10.38 -9.90
N GLU A 378 -8.35 -11.55 -10.12
CA GLU A 378 -9.48 -11.73 -11.05
C GLU A 378 -10.58 -10.66 -10.91
N PRO A 379 -11.09 -10.31 -9.71
CA PRO A 379 -12.13 -9.28 -9.58
C PRO A 379 -11.67 -7.88 -10.02
N GLU A 380 -10.43 -7.52 -9.71
CA GLU A 380 -9.85 -6.24 -10.12
C GLU A 380 -9.52 -6.24 -11.61
N TRP A 381 -9.01 -7.35 -12.13
CA TRP A 381 -8.71 -7.57 -13.54
C TRP A 381 -9.96 -7.40 -14.40
N ASN A 382 -11.05 -8.07 -14.03
CA ASN A 382 -12.34 -7.97 -14.71
C ASN A 382 -12.88 -6.54 -14.68
N ARG A 383 -12.72 -5.82 -13.57
CA ARG A 383 -13.12 -4.41 -13.47
C ARG A 383 -12.32 -3.52 -14.42
N ARG A 384 -10.99 -3.71 -14.48
CA ARG A 384 -10.11 -2.96 -15.39
C ARG A 384 -10.41 -3.26 -16.86
N HIS A 385 -10.61 -4.54 -17.18
CA HIS A 385 -11.00 -4.96 -18.53
C HIS A 385 -12.34 -4.36 -18.93
N ALA A 386 -13.37 -4.46 -18.08
CA ALA A 386 -14.68 -3.88 -18.34
C ALA A 386 -14.62 -2.36 -18.51
N ALA A 387 -13.83 -1.67 -17.69
CA ALA A 387 -13.61 -0.23 -17.83
C ALA A 387 -12.96 0.13 -19.19
N PHE A 388 -11.96 -0.64 -19.61
CA PHE A 388 -11.31 -0.46 -20.91
C PHE A 388 -12.26 -0.71 -22.08
N GLN A 389 -13.07 -1.77 -22.04
CA GLN A 389 -14.07 -2.05 -23.07
C GLN A 389 -15.15 -0.95 -23.13
N ASN A 390 -15.57 -0.44 -21.99
CA ASN A 390 -16.51 0.68 -21.93
C ASN A 390 -15.92 1.97 -22.53
N ASP A 391 -14.65 2.27 -22.24
CA ASP A 391 -13.92 3.39 -22.84
C ASP A 391 -13.81 3.21 -24.37
N ARG A 392 -13.55 1.99 -24.85
CA ARG A 392 -13.48 1.66 -26.27
C ARG A 392 -14.82 1.86 -26.98
N LEU A 393 -15.91 1.32 -26.44
CA LEU A 393 -17.26 1.49 -27.00
C LEU A 393 -17.67 2.97 -27.04
N ARG A 394 -17.31 3.75 -26.02
CA ARG A 394 -17.56 5.20 -25.99
C ARG A 394 -16.74 5.91 -27.05
N PHE A 395 -15.48 5.53 -27.21
CA PHE A 395 -14.61 6.08 -28.25
C PHE A 395 -15.16 5.82 -29.66
N GLU A 396 -15.57 4.60 -29.97
CA GLU A 396 -16.15 4.24 -31.27
C GLU A 396 -17.44 5.04 -31.56
N LYS A 397 -18.32 5.22 -30.56
CA LYS A 397 -19.53 6.07 -30.67
C LYS A 397 -19.20 7.54 -30.91
N LEU A 398 -18.21 8.10 -30.19
CA LEU A 398 -17.79 9.48 -30.37
C LEU A 398 -17.09 9.69 -31.72
N GLN A 399 -16.30 8.72 -32.18
CA GLN A 399 -15.68 8.75 -33.50
C GLN A 399 -16.72 8.74 -34.62
N ALA A 400 -17.75 7.87 -34.51
CA ALA A 400 -18.84 7.84 -35.48
C ALA A 400 -19.61 9.16 -35.50
N ARG A 401 -19.92 9.74 -34.33
CA ARG A 401 -20.55 11.04 -34.23
C ARG A 401 -19.69 12.15 -34.82
N ALA A 402 -18.39 12.21 -34.50
CA ALA A 402 -17.47 13.21 -35.03
C ALA A 402 -17.41 13.21 -36.57
N ARG A 403 -17.58 12.05 -37.21
CA ARG A 403 -17.63 11.91 -38.67
C ARG A 403 -18.95 12.39 -39.28
N GLN A 404 -20.05 12.28 -38.55
CA GLN A 404 -21.39 12.65 -39.02
C GLN A 404 -21.76 14.11 -38.67
N GLN A 405 -21.37 14.55 -37.48
CA GLN A 405 -21.71 15.83 -36.88
C GLN A 405 -20.50 16.33 -36.06
N GLY A 406 -20.14 17.62 -36.18
CA GLY A 406 -19.05 18.19 -35.38
C GLY A 406 -19.30 18.02 -33.87
N LEU A 407 -18.26 17.63 -33.11
CA LEU A 407 -18.34 17.52 -31.66
C LEU A 407 -18.02 18.86 -31.00
N ARG A 408 -18.79 19.22 -29.96
CA ARG A 408 -18.56 20.42 -29.13
C ARG A 408 -18.62 20.11 -27.64
N GLY A 409 -17.98 20.96 -26.83
CA GLY A 409 -17.97 20.91 -25.37
C GLY A 409 -17.47 19.57 -24.81
N ASP A 410 -18.15 19.06 -23.78
CA ASP A 410 -17.72 17.86 -23.04
C ASP A 410 -17.59 16.60 -23.92
N SER A 411 -18.38 16.48 -25.00
CA SER A 411 -18.27 15.34 -25.93
C SER A 411 -16.97 15.39 -26.74
N ALA A 412 -16.53 16.57 -27.16
CA ALA A 412 -15.25 16.76 -27.84
C ALA A 412 -14.07 16.54 -26.89
N LEU A 413 -14.18 17.05 -25.65
CA LEU A 413 -13.17 16.85 -24.60
C LEU A 413 -12.96 15.37 -24.27
N ARG A 414 -14.04 14.60 -24.12
CA ARG A 414 -13.97 13.15 -23.90
C ARG A 414 -13.38 12.43 -25.11
N TYR A 415 -13.72 12.86 -26.33
CA TYR A 415 -13.16 12.26 -27.55
C TYR A 415 -11.66 12.46 -27.65
N VAL A 416 -11.15 13.67 -27.40
CA VAL A 416 -9.70 13.98 -27.36
C VAL A 416 -9.00 13.11 -26.30
N LYS A 417 -9.54 13.01 -25.08
CA LYS A 417 -8.94 12.17 -24.02
C LYS A 417 -8.89 10.68 -24.37
N LEU A 418 -9.87 10.17 -25.12
CA LEU A 418 -9.92 8.76 -25.52
C LEU A 418 -9.11 8.49 -26.80
N ALA A 419 -8.98 9.46 -27.70
CA ALA A 419 -8.19 9.33 -28.93
C ALA A 419 -6.73 8.97 -28.63
N GLY A 420 -6.13 9.58 -27.61
CA GLY A 420 -4.76 9.24 -27.19
C GLY A 420 -4.58 7.84 -26.63
N LYS A 421 -5.67 7.16 -26.23
CA LYS A 421 -5.63 5.77 -25.75
C LYS A 421 -5.78 4.75 -26.88
N PHE A 422 -6.57 5.06 -27.90
CA PHE A 422 -7.00 4.07 -28.92
C PHE A 422 -6.48 4.33 -30.33
N MET A 423 -5.89 5.50 -30.59
CA MET A 423 -5.37 5.85 -31.92
C MET A 423 -3.85 5.91 -31.93
N ASP A 424 -3.27 5.61 -33.09
CA ASP A 424 -1.86 5.86 -33.36
C ASP A 424 -1.55 7.37 -33.25
N GLY A 425 -0.33 7.72 -32.81
CA GLY A 425 0.06 9.11 -32.52
C GLY A 425 -0.23 10.09 -33.67
N GLU A 426 0.04 9.71 -34.91
CA GLU A 426 -0.22 10.58 -36.07
C GLU A 426 -1.72 10.81 -36.33
N LYS A 427 -2.53 9.75 -36.24
CA LYS A 427 -3.99 9.87 -36.43
C LYS A 427 -4.64 10.61 -35.25
N ALA A 428 -4.10 10.44 -34.04
CA ALA A 428 -4.54 11.14 -32.85
C ALA A 428 -4.28 12.65 -32.96
N VAL A 429 -3.11 13.05 -33.47
CA VAL A 429 -2.77 14.48 -33.68
C VAL A 429 -3.73 15.14 -34.66
N ALA A 430 -4.07 14.47 -35.77
CA ALA A 430 -5.06 14.99 -36.71
C ALA A 430 -6.43 15.23 -36.03
N VAL A 431 -6.84 14.33 -35.13
CA VAL A 431 -8.06 14.48 -34.33
C VAL A 431 -7.94 15.66 -33.38
N TYR A 432 -6.82 15.81 -32.66
CA TYR A 432 -6.60 16.94 -31.75
C TYR A 432 -6.66 18.28 -32.48
N ARG A 433 -6.04 18.36 -33.66
CA ARG A 433 -6.04 19.57 -34.49
C ARG A 433 -7.44 19.93 -34.93
N THR A 434 -8.19 18.94 -35.43
CA THR A 434 -9.58 19.12 -35.87
C THR A 434 -10.48 19.58 -34.73
N MET A 435 -10.34 18.95 -33.55
CA MET A 435 -11.15 19.30 -32.37
C MET A 435 -10.80 20.68 -31.80
N TYR A 436 -9.52 21.05 -31.81
CA TYR A 436 -9.02 22.38 -31.44
C TYR A 436 -9.56 23.47 -32.38
N GLN A 437 -9.38 23.31 -33.69
CA GLN A 437 -9.83 24.28 -34.69
C GLN A 437 -11.36 24.46 -34.70
N ALA A 438 -12.11 23.39 -34.44
CA ALA A 438 -13.57 23.43 -34.37
C ALA A 438 -14.12 24.08 -33.08
N ASN A 439 -13.29 24.29 -32.05
CA ASN A 439 -13.71 24.72 -30.72
C ASN A 439 -12.69 25.69 -30.07
N LEU A 440 -12.41 26.81 -30.75
CA LEU A 440 -11.47 27.83 -30.28
C LEU A 440 -11.92 28.63 -29.06
N ASP A 441 -13.16 28.42 -28.60
CA ASP A 441 -13.79 29.14 -27.49
C ASP A 441 -13.82 28.32 -26.18
N ASP A 442 -13.48 27.02 -26.24
CA ASP A 442 -13.44 26.14 -25.06
C ASP A 442 -12.01 26.02 -24.52
N ALA A 443 -11.75 26.72 -23.41
CA ALA A 443 -10.44 26.74 -22.75
C ALA A 443 -9.93 25.35 -22.35
N ASN A 444 -10.82 24.48 -21.86
CA ASN A 444 -10.44 23.14 -21.40
C ASN A 444 -10.07 22.21 -22.55
N LEU A 445 -10.79 22.35 -23.67
CA LEU A 445 -10.51 21.57 -24.88
C LEU A 445 -9.22 22.03 -25.55
N CYS A 446 -8.97 23.34 -25.63
CA CYS A 446 -7.71 23.89 -26.11
C CYS A 446 -6.54 23.41 -25.24
N PHE A 447 -6.70 23.45 -23.91
CA PHE A 447 -5.67 22.99 -22.98
C PHE A 447 -5.36 21.50 -23.14
N THR A 448 -6.40 20.67 -23.18
CA THR A 448 -6.25 19.21 -23.28
C THR A 448 -5.66 18.80 -24.62
N SER A 449 -6.15 19.39 -25.73
CA SER A 449 -5.63 19.10 -27.07
C SER A 449 -4.17 19.54 -27.20
N GLY A 450 -3.81 20.71 -26.66
CA GLY A 450 -2.42 21.17 -26.64
C GLY A 450 -1.50 20.24 -25.85
N CYS A 451 -1.91 19.78 -24.67
CA CYS A 451 -1.15 18.81 -23.87
C CYS A 451 -0.91 17.49 -24.63
N GLU A 452 -1.94 16.95 -25.30
CA GLU A 452 -1.82 15.69 -26.04
C GLU A 452 -0.99 15.83 -27.32
N MET A 453 -1.03 16.99 -27.99
CA MET A 453 -0.14 17.30 -29.12
C MET A 453 1.33 17.38 -28.69
N LEU A 454 1.63 18.04 -27.56
CA LEU A 454 2.99 18.10 -27.01
C LEU A 454 3.54 16.71 -26.71
N LYS A 455 2.74 15.84 -26.08
CA LYS A 455 3.12 14.44 -25.81
C LYS A 455 3.40 13.64 -27.08
N SER A 456 2.69 13.97 -28.16
CA SER A 456 2.83 13.33 -29.47
C SER A 456 3.97 13.94 -30.31
N GLY A 457 4.76 14.86 -29.76
CA GLY A 457 5.90 15.49 -30.42
C GLY A 457 5.56 16.67 -31.33
N ASN A 458 4.30 17.12 -31.38
CA ASN A 458 3.88 18.28 -32.16
C ASN A 458 3.93 19.54 -31.30
N LEU A 459 5.15 20.11 -31.21
CA LEU A 459 5.45 21.17 -30.26
C LEU A 459 4.78 22.50 -30.61
N ARG A 460 4.84 22.91 -31.87
CA ARG A 460 4.29 24.20 -32.32
C ARG A 460 2.79 24.33 -32.08
N GLU A 461 1.99 23.45 -32.68
CA GLU A 461 0.53 23.48 -32.55
C GLU A 461 0.08 23.20 -31.10
N GLY A 462 0.83 22.38 -30.37
CA GLY A 462 0.59 22.13 -28.95
C GLY A 462 0.77 23.40 -28.10
N CYS A 463 1.82 24.18 -28.34
CA CYS A 463 2.07 25.45 -27.65
C CYS A 463 1.02 26.52 -28.03
N GLU A 464 0.65 26.64 -29.31
CA GLU A 464 -0.38 27.58 -29.77
C GLU A 464 -1.75 27.28 -29.11
N ALA A 465 -2.12 26.01 -29.01
CA ALA A 465 -3.35 25.58 -28.33
C ALA A 465 -3.32 25.87 -26.80
N LEU A 466 -2.17 25.69 -26.15
CA LEU A 466 -1.99 26.02 -24.73
C LEU A 466 -2.04 27.53 -24.47
N GLN A 467 -1.46 28.34 -25.35
CA GLN A 467 -1.53 29.79 -25.27
C GLN A 467 -2.98 30.27 -25.39
N ARG A 468 -3.73 29.71 -26.34
CA ARG A 468 -5.16 30.02 -26.49
C ARG A 468 -5.97 29.65 -25.24
N ALA A 469 -5.66 28.51 -24.61
CA ALA A 469 -6.30 28.14 -23.35
C ALA A 469 -5.99 29.13 -22.20
N ALA A 470 -4.75 29.64 -22.14
CA ALA A 470 -4.34 30.63 -21.15
C ALA A 470 -5.02 31.99 -21.33
N GLU A 471 -5.32 32.37 -22.58
CA GLU A 471 -6.07 33.59 -22.91
C GLU A 471 -7.54 33.50 -22.48
N LEU A 472 -8.15 32.32 -22.63
CA LEU A 472 -9.56 32.08 -22.33
C LEU A 472 -9.84 31.87 -20.83
N ASP A 473 -8.92 31.24 -20.09
CA ASP A 473 -9.09 30.97 -18.65
C ASP A 473 -7.80 31.25 -17.86
N ARG A 474 -7.86 32.27 -16.99
CA ARG A 474 -6.75 32.67 -16.11
C ARG A 474 -6.32 31.57 -15.14
N SER A 475 -7.20 30.65 -14.77
CA SER A 475 -6.86 29.55 -13.86
C SER A 475 -5.92 28.53 -14.51
N LEU A 476 -6.00 28.38 -15.84
CA LEU A 476 -5.16 27.46 -16.62
C LEU A 476 -3.85 28.10 -17.07
N ALA A 477 -3.76 29.44 -17.07
CA ALA A 477 -2.60 30.19 -17.56
C ALA A 477 -1.28 29.79 -16.89
N ASN A 478 -1.24 29.65 -15.56
CA ASN A 478 -0.01 29.28 -14.84
C ASN A 478 0.52 27.90 -15.28
N ARG A 479 -0.39 26.95 -15.47
CA ARG A 479 -0.05 25.58 -15.85
C ARG A 479 0.34 25.48 -17.33
N ALA A 480 -0.34 26.23 -18.19
CA ALA A 480 0.00 26.34 -19.61
C ALA A 480 1.39 26.97 -19.80
N HIS A 481 1.69 28.08 -19.12
CA HIS A 481 2.99 28.74 -19.20
C HIS A 481 4.14 27.86 -18.68
N ALA A 482 3.93 27.09 -17.62
CA ALA A 482 4.92 26.14 -17.13
C ALA A 482 5.25 25.08 -18.21
N LEU A 483 4.24 24.48 -18.84
CA LEU A 483 4.44 23.48 -19.90
C LEU A 483 5.11 24.06 -21.15
N ILE A 484 4.73 25.27 -21.55
CA ILE A 484 5.39 26.00 -22.65
C ILE A 484 6.85 26.29 -22.31
N SER A 485 7.16 26.69 -21.06
CA SER A 485 8.52 26.99 -20.64
C SER A 485 9.43 25.75 -20.65
N GLU A 486 8.90 24.58 -20.27
CA GLU A 486 9.62 23.30 -20.31
C GLU A 486 10.02 22.90 -21.74
N HIS A 487 9.18 23.23 -22.72
CA HIS A 487 9.38 22.89 -24.14
C HIS A 487 9.95 24.06 -24.98
N ARG A 488 10.26 25.21 -24.34
CA ARG A 488 10.67 26.46 -25.01
C ARG A 488 11.92 26.29 -25.88
N HIS A 489 12.92 25.55 -25.42
CA HIS A 489 14.15 25.32 -26.19
C HIS A 489 13.93 24.47 -27.45
N ALA A 490 12.97 23.55 -27.42
CA ALA A 490 12.62 22.73 -28.58
C ALA A 490 11.73 23.50 -29.57
N TRP A 491 10.80 24.30 -29.05
CA TRP A 491 9.94 25.19 -29.83
C TRP A 491 10.71 26.28 -30.59
N MET A 492 11.69 26.94 -29.95
CA MET A 492 12.51 27.99 -30.59
C MET A 492 13.36 27.44 -31.75
N LYS A 493 13.95 26.24 -31.59
CA LYS A 493 14.73 25.58 -32.64
C LYS A 493 13.90 25.20 -33.88
N GLU A 494 12.66 24.76 -33.66
CA GLU A 494 11.75 24.41 -34.75
C GLU A 494 11.29 25.65 -35.52
N ASN A 495 11.12 26.78 -34.83
CA ASN A 495 10.74 28.05 -35.44
C ASN A 495 11.88 28.65 -36.30
N GLU A 496 13.12 28.59 -35.84
CA GLU A 496 14.30 29.01 -36.62
C GLU A 496 14.49 28.16 -37.89
N ALA A 497 14.25 26.84 -37.80
CA ALA A 497 14.35 25.93 -38.95
C ALA A 497 13.28 26.16 -40.02
N VAL A 498 12.09 26.64 -39.65
CA VAL A 498 11.01 26.99 -40.60
C VAL A 498 11.30 28.33 -41.28
N VAL A 499 11.80 29.32 -40.54
CA VAL A 499 12.19 30.63 -41.11
C VAL A 499 13.35 30.47 -42.11
N GLN A 500 14.30 29.58 -41.85
CA GLN A 500 15.41 29.27 -42.79
C GLN A 500 14.99 28.47 -44.04
N ARG A 501 13.80 27.82 -44.04
CA ARG A 501 13.26 27.11 -45.22
C ARG A 501 12.32 27.97 -46.05
N ALA A 502 11.85 29.09 -45.50
CA ALA A 502 10.89 29.99 -46.14
C ALA A 502 11.54 31.27 -46.72
N GLY A 503 12.82 31.52 -46.43
CA GLY A 503 13.66 32.50 -47.12
C GLY A 503 14.68 31.79 -48.00
#